data_AF-A0A7J9W025-F1
#
_entry.id   AF-A0A7J9W025-F1
#
_cell.length_a   1.000
_cell.length_b   1.000
_cell.length_c   1.000
_cell.angle_alpha   90.00
_cell.angle_beta   90.00
_cell.angle_gamma   90.00
#
_symmetry.space_group_name_H-M   'P 1'
#
loop_
_entity.id
_entity.type
_entity.pdbx_description
1 polymer ?
#
loop_
_entity_poly.entity_id
_entity_poly.type
_entity_poly.pdbx_seq_one_letter_code
_entity_poly.pdbx_strand_id
1 'polypeptide(L)' 'MDGEPFDESPSSRPEWLLDRELDIAAEVYRPEPIGPHTPLEELSDAELLERFRSVNGFDLRFE' A
#
# COMPACT_ATOMS: atom_id res chain seq x y z
N MET A 1 5.91 48.69 10.92
CA MET A 1 6.10 47.68 9.84
C MET A 1 6.87 46.61 10.55
N ASP A 2 6.16 45.73 11.26
CA ASP A 2 6.76 44.81 12.22
C ASP A 2 6.13 43.45 11.99
N GLY A 3 6.42 42.90 10.82
CA GLY A 3 6.18 41.50 10.51
C GLY A 3 7.39 40.73 11.01
N GLU A 4 7.28 40.18 12.22
CA GLU A 4 8.26 39.22 12.73
C GLU A 4 8.33 38.01 11.78
N PRO A 5 9.55 37.51 11.48
CA PRO A 5 9.74 36.42 10.54
C PRO A 5 9.16 35.13 11.13
N PHE A 6 8.25 34.50 10.37
CA PHE A 6 7.87 33.11 10.57
C PHE A 6 9.10 32.23 10.26
N ASP A 7 9.95 32.02 11.25
CA ASP A 7 11.00 31.01 11.17
C ASP A 7 10.97 30.13 12.40
N GLU A 8 10.12 29.12 12.33
CA GLU A 8 10.36 27.86 13.02
C GLU A 8 10.18 26.74 11.99
N SER A 9 11.10 26.68 11.03
CA SER A 9 11.38 25.40 10.40
C SER A 9 11.70 24.41 11.54
N PRO A 10 10.89 23.35 11.77
CA PRO A 10 11.04 22.55 12.99
C PRO A 10 12.42 21.94 13.01
N SER A 11 13.26 22.47 13.91
CA SER A 11 14.60 21.98 14.21
C SER A 11 14.53 20.47 14.41
N SER A 12 15.24 19.75 13.55
CA SER A 12 15.68 18.36 13.71
C SER A 12 14.68 17.47 14.45
N ARG A 13 13.79 16.80 13.71
CA ARG A 13 13.05 15.66 14.24
C ARG A 13 14.02 14.73 14.98
N PRO A 14 13.69 14.25 16.19
CA PRO A 14 14.55 13.33 16.91
C PRO A 14 14.87 12.10 16.04
N GLU A 15 16.10 11.58 16.09
CA GLU A 15 16.50 10.43 15.25
C GLU A 15 15.57 9.21 15.44
N TRP A 16 15.05 9.00 16.65
CA TRP A 16 14.07 7.93 16.95
C TRP A 16 12.72 8.08 16.23
N LEU A 17 12.40 9.29 15.74
CA LEU A 17 11.18 9.56 15.01
C LEU A 17 11.30 9.09 13.55
N LEU A 18 12.49 9.16 12.96
CA LEU A 18 12.73 8.68 11.60
C LEU A 18 12.61 7.15 11.51
N ASP A 19 13.24 6.42 12.43
CA ASP A 19 13.16 4.95 12.47
C ASP A 19 11.71 4.48 12.65
N ARG A 20 10.95 5.16 13.50
CA ARG A 20 9.54 4.85 13.72
C ARG A 20 8.66 5.20 12.50
N GLU A 21 8.95 6.29 11.80
CA GLU A 21 8.28 6.65 10.55
C GLU A 21 8.56 5.61 9.45
N LEU A 22 9.78 5.07 9.39
CA LEU A 22 10.17 4.00 8.47
C LEU A 22 9.48 2.66 8.80
N ASP A 23 9.38 2.30 10.08
CA ASP A 23 8.65 1.10 10.52
C ASP A 23 7.17 1.16 10.15
N ILE A 24 6.53 2.33 10.35
CA ILE A 24 5.14 2.56 9.96
C ILE A 24 4.99 2.47 8.45
N ALA A 25 5.90 3.09 7.68
CA ALA A 25 5.87 3.02 6.22
C ALA A 25 6.05 1.59 5.71
N ALA A 26 6.93 0.79 6.34
CA ALA A 26 7.15 -0.60 5.98
C ALA A 26 5.95 -1.51 6.27
N GLU A 27 5.15 -1.20 7.31
CA GLU A 27 3.91 -1.92 7.61
C GLU A 27 2.77 -1.51 6.65
N VAL A 28 2.62 -0.21 6.40
CA VAL A 28 1.53 0.34 5.57
C VAL A 28 1.73 0.07 4.08
N TYR A 29 2.96 0.23 3.59
CA TYR A 29 3.33 0.03 2.19
C TYR A 29 4.06 -1.29 1.98
N ARG A 30 3.88 -2.26 2.88
CA ARG A 30 4.44 -3.59 2.65
C ARG A 30 3.95 -4.04 1.26
N PRO A 31 4.86 -4.35 0.33
CA PRO A 31 4.44 -4.85 -0.97
C PRO A 31 3.54 -6.06 -0.71
N GLU A 32 2.40 -6.11 -1.42
CA GLU A 32 1.53 -7.27 -1.41
C GLU A 32 2.42 -8.51 -1.56
N PRO A 33 2.19 -9.58 -0.78
CA PRO A 33 3.00 -10.77 -0.87
C PRO A 33 3.02 -11.18 -2.34
N ILE A 34 4.22 -11.13 -2.93
CA ILE A 34 4.48 -11.57 -4.30
C ILE A 34 4.33 -13.09 -4.25
N GLY A 35 3.08 -13.55 -4.24
CA GLY A 35 2.75 -14.90 -4.63
C GLY A 35 3.21 -15.11 -6.07
N PRO A 36 3.23 -16.36 -6.56
CA PRO A 36 3.42 -16.58 -7.99
C PRO A 36 2.36 -15.77 -8.75
N HIS A 37 2.76 -14.62 -9.30
CA HIS A 37 1.95 -13.85 -10.22
C HIS A 37 1.99 -14.61 -11.55
N THR A 38 1.22 -15.70 -11.61
CA THR A 38 0.91 -16.32 -12.88
C THR A 38 0.27 -15.23 -13.75
N PRO A 39 0.84 -14.93 -14.93
CA PRO A 39 0.26 -13.98 -15.88
C PRO A 39 -1.19 -14.35 -16.16
N LEU A 40 -2.06 -13.35 -16.39
CA LEU A 40 -3.48 -13.61 -16.63
C LEU A 40 -3.72 -14.49 -17.86
N GLU A 41 -2.79 -14.42 -18.82
CA GLU A 41 -2.78 -15.18 -20.07
C GLU A 41 -2.47 -16.67 -19.86
N GLU A 42 -1.86 -17.02 -18.72
CA GLU A 42 -1.52 -18.40 -18.35
C GLU A 42 -2.56 -19.04 -17.42
N LEU A 43 -3.54 -18.26 -16.96
CA LEU A 43 -4.64 -18.74 -16.11
C LEU A 43 -5.74 -19.36 -16.97
N SER A 44 -6.28 -20.48 -16.50
CA SER A 44 -7.52 -21.04 -17.04
C SER A 44 -8.72 -20.13 -16.70
N ASP A 45 -9.82 -20.27 -17.44
CA ASP A 45 -11.07 -19.55 -17.17
C ASP A 45 -11.53 -19.69 -15.71
N ALA A 46 -11.34 -20.87 -15.10
CA ALA A 46 -11.70 -21.13 -13.71
C ALA A 46 -10.82 -20.33 -12.73
N GLU A 47 -9.51 -20.28 -12.96
CA GLU A 47 -8.56 -19.55 -12.12
C GLU A 47 -8.72 -18.03 -12.28
N LEU A 48 -9.06 -17.56 -13.48
CA LEU A 48 -9.42 -16.16 -13.72
C LEU A 48 -10.66 -15.75 -12.93
N LEU A 49 -11.70 -16.58 -12.93
CA LEU A 49 -12.92 -16.34 -12.16
C LEU A 49 -12.64 -16.33 -10.66
N GLU A 50 -11.83 -17.27 -10.16
CA GLU A 50 -11.44 -17.32 -8.74
C GLU A 50 -10.64 -16.08 -8.33
N ARG A 51 -9.65 -15.68 -9.14
CA ARG A 51 -8.85 -14.48 -8.89
C ARG A 51 -9.69 -13.21 -8.92
N PHE A 52 -10.62 -13.10 -9.87
CA PHE A 52 -11.54 -11.96 -9.97
C PHE A 52 -12.50 -11.90 -8.76
N ARG A 53 -13.01 -13.05 -8.29
CA ARG A 53 -13.83 -13.18 -7.07
C ARG A 53 -13.07 -12.74 -5.83
N SER A 54 -11.82 -13.16 -5.69
CA SER A 54 -10.94 -12.81 -4.56
C SER A 54 -10.66 -11.30 -4.51
N VAL A 55 -10.38 -10.68 -5.66
CA VAL A 55 -10.07 -9.25 -5.75
C VAL A 55 -11.31 -8.36 -5.56
N ASN A 56 -12.47 -8.74 -6.11
CA ASN A 56 -13.66 -7.88 -6.12
C ASN A 56 -14.70 -8.25 -5.04
N GLY A 57 -14.46 -9.31 -4.25
CA GLY A 57 -15.42 -9.81 -3.27
C GLY A 57 -16.77 -10.22 -3.89
N PHE A 58 -16.80 -10.48 -5.20
CA PHE A 58 -18.03 -10.60 -5.97
C PHE A 58 -18.30 -12.07 -6.32
N ASP A 59 -19.36 -12.66 -5.76
CA ASP A 59 -19.77 -14.03 -6.07
C ASP A 59 -20.52 -14.04 -7.41
N LEU A 60 -19.85 -14.49 -8.48
CA LEU A 60 -20.47 -14.71 -9.78
C LEU A 60 -21.38 -15.94 -9.71
N ARG A 61 -22.58 -15.79 -9.15
CA ARG A 61 -23.70 -16.71 -9.36
C ARG A 61 -24.46 -16.22 -10.58
N PHE A 62 -24.18 -16.81 -11.74
CA PHE A 62 -24.96 -16.60 -12.94
C PHE A 62 -26.16 -17.56 -12.89
N GLU A 63 -27.38 -17.01 -12.88
CA GLU A 63 -28.64 -17.76 -13.04
C GLU A 63 -28.97 -17.98 -14.51
#